data_AF-A0A5A7MZB5-F1
#
_entry.id   AF-A0A5A7MZB5-F1
#
_cell.length_a   1.000
_cell.length_b   1.000
_cell.length_c   1.000
_cell.angle_alpha   90.00
_cell.angle_beta   90.00
_cell.angle_gamma   90.00
#
_symmetry.space_group_name_H-M   'P 1'
#
loop_
_entity.id
_entity.type
_entity.pdbx_description
1 polymer ?
#
loop_
_entity_poly.entity_id
_entity_poly.type
_entity_poly.pdbx_seq_one_letter_code
_entity_poly.pdbx_strand_id
1 'polypeptide(L)'
;MLVQYKAMEKRDSETEFRWQAKDQFCDEIDRMESLLAELRKLPSGQQPDGFRFSDNPFFLKFCPRVVFNPDDKGLFKGIYLPLDLWKRADAAGWFTGKRGGKVLTFDNVGRRINNSEFVGLVAGSWVGTTIEQSAVLGELVRKVLETGKTVTIAIKHASDTADDSKRSAE
;
A
#
# COMPACT_ATOMS: atom_id res chain seq x y z
N MET A 1 5.14 5.73 0.57
CA MET A 1 3.99 4.85 0.24
C MET A 1 3.43 4.25 1.53
N LEU A 2 2.11 4.07 1.61
CA LEU A 2 1.43 3.54 2.79
C LEU A 2 0.56 2.34 2.38
N VAL A 3 0.73 1.20 3.05
CA VAL A 3 0.03 -0.05 2.70
C VAL A 3 -0.69 -0.59 3.92
N GLN A 4 -2.00 -0.78 3.79
CA GLN A 4 -2.81 -1.45 4.81
C GLN A 4 -2.99 -2.92 4.43
N TYR A 5 -2.54 -3.81 5.31
CA TYR A 5 -2.63 -5.26 5.10
C TYR A 5 -3.96 -5.81 5.62
N LYS A 6 -4.53 -6.75 4.87
CA LYS A 6 -5.72 -7.52 5.23
C LYS A 6 -5.55 -8.98 4.91
N ALA A 7 -5.78 -9.81 5.92
CA ALA A 7 -5.79 -11.26 5.78
C ALA A 7 -7.15 -11.71 5.22
N MET A 8 -7.09 -12.57 4.23
CA MET A 8 -8.25 -13.25 3.65
C MET A 8 -8.37 -14.64 4.26
N GLU A 9 -9.58 -15.07 4.57
CA GLU A 9 -9.86 -16.40 5.10
C GLU A 9 -10.19 -17.36 3.98
N LYS A 10 -9.77 -18.62 4.14
CA LYS A 10 -10.24 -19.70 3.27
C LYS A 10 -11.61 -20.17 3.77
N ARG A 11 -12.64 -20.10 2.92
CA ARG A 11 -13.95 -20.69 3.19
C ARG A 11 -14.38 -21.53 2.00
N ASP A 12 -14.80 -22.76 2.28
CA ASP A 12 -15.11 -23.76 1.26
C ASP A 12 -13.95 -23.90 0.25
N SER A 13 -14.16 -23.49 -1.00
CA SER A 13 -13.18 -23.52 -2.09
C SER A 13 -12.58 -22.15 -2.44
N GLU A 14 -12.97 -21.07 -1.77
CA GLU A 14 -12.57 -19.69 -2.13
C GLU A 14 -11.81 -19.00 -0.99
N THR A 15 -10.91 -18.09 -1.35
CA THR A 15 -10.23 -17.21 -0.39
C THR A 15 -10.87 -15.84 -0.44
N GLU A 16 -11.37 -15.38 0.69
CA GLU A 16 -12.25 -14.23 0.77
C GLU A 16 -11.91 -13.28 1.92
N PHE A 17 -12.11 -11.99 1.69
CA PHE A 17 -12.13 -10.95 2.72
C PHE A 17 -13.56 -10.45 2.87
N ARG A 18 -14.11 -10.52 4.08
CA ARG A 18 -15.46 -10.05 4.39
C ARG A 18 -15.38 -8.91 5.40
N TRP A 19 -16.28 -7.95 5.26
CA TRP A 19 -16.46 -6.87 6.23
C TRP A 19 -17.93 -6.47 6.29
N GLN A 20 -18.30 -5.74 7.34
CA GLN A 20 -19.61 -5.16 7.56
C GLN A 20 -19.50 -3.66 7.77
N ALA A 21 -20.63 -2.98 7.70
CA ALA A 21 -20.70 -1.58 8.11
C ALA A 21 -20.28 -1.50 9.59
N LYS A 22 -19.45 -0.50 9.93
CA LYS A 22 -18.88 -0.26 11.28
C LYS A 22 -17.80 -1.25 11.71
N ASP A 23 -17.30 -2.12 10.83
CA ASP A 23 -16.07 -2.84 11.10
C ASP A 23 -14.89 -1.87 11.17
N GLN A 24 -13.86 -2.20 11.95
CA GLN A 24 -12.62 -1.43 12.05
C GLN A 24 -12.00 -1.11 10.68
N PHE A 25 -12.21 -1.98 9.68
CA PHE A 25 -11.76 -1.73 8.31
C PHE A 25 -12.36 -0.46 7.71
N CYS A 26 -13.64 -0.17 7.98
CA CYS A 26 -14.26 1.08 7.53
C CYS A 26 -13.56 2.29 8.15
N ASP A 27 -13.28 2.25 9.47
CA ASP A 27 -12.57 3.35 10.14
C ASP A 27 -11.14 3.54 9.62
N GLU A 28 -10.48 2.46 9.20
CA GLU A 28 -9.17 2.54 8.56
C GLU A 28 -9.23 3.22 7.19
N ILE A 29 -10.23 2.87 6.37
CA ILE A 29 -10.48 3.54 5.10
C ILE A 29 -10.72 5.03 5.34
N ASP A 30 -11.58 5.39 6.29
CA ASP A 30 -11.89 6.79 6.61
C ASP A 30 -10.65 7.56 7.07
N ARG A 31 -9.76 6.93 7.85
CA ARG A 31 -8.47 7.51 8.24
C ARG A 31 -7.54 7.71 7.03
N MET A 32 -7.48 6.76 6.11
CA MET A 32 -6.71 6.89 4.88
C MET A 32 -7.24 8.04 4.02
N GLU A 33 -8.56 8.17 3.89
CA GLU A 33 -9.21 9.26 3.16
C GLU A 33 -8.93 10.62 3.79
N SER A 34 -9.06 10.71 5.12
CA SER A 34 -8.82 11.95 5.87
C SER A 34 -7.37 12.41 5.70
N LEU A 35 -6.41 11.49 5.82
CA LEU A 35 -5.00 11.81 5.61
C LEU A 35 -4.72 12.15 4.14
N LEU A 36 -5.32 11.45 3.18
CA LEU A 36 -5.20 11.78 1.76
C LEU A 36 -5.70 13.20 1.46
N ALA A 37 -6.80 13.61 2.08
CA ALA A 37 -7.33 14.97 1.95
C ALA A 37 -6.35 16.03 2.46
N GLU A 38 -5.66 15.77 3.59
CA GLU A 38 -4.60 16.66 4.09
C GLU A 38 -3.38 16.68 3.16
N LEU A 39 -2.94 15.52 2.66
CA LEU A 39 -1.79 15.44 1.75
C LEU A 39 -2.03 16.16 0.42
N ARG A 40 -3.27 16.17 -0.08
CA ARG A 40 -3.65 16.88 -1.31
C ARG A 40 -3.65 18.40 -1.19
N LYS A 41 -3.63 18.95 0.04
CA LYS A 41 -3.50 20.39 0.26
C LYS A 41 -2.06 20.88 0.06
N LEU A 42 -1.10 19.96 0.06
CA LEU A 42 0.31 20.29 -0.12
C LEU A 42 0.60 20.60 -1.60
N PRO A 43 1.46 21.58 -1.87
CA PRO A 43 1.84 21.89 -3.24
C PRO A 43 2.59 20.70 -3.85
N SER A 44 2.26 20.37 -5.11
CA SER A 44 3.06 19.45 -5.89
C SER A 44 4.37 20.15 -6.30
N GLY A 45 5.51 19.58 -5.91
CA GLY A 45 6.81 20.06 -6.35
C GLY A 45 6.93 20.06 -7.87
N GLN A 46 7.72 20.99 -8.41
CA GLN A 46 8.05 21.04 -9.84
C GLN A 46 9.28 20.19 -10.20
N GLN A 47 9.92 19.57 -9.20
CA GLN A 47 11.13 18.78 -9.38
C GLN A 47 10.79 17.45 -10.08
N PRO A 48 11.41 17.14 -11.24
CA PRO A 48 11.04 15.96 -12.02
C PRO A 48 11.14 14.62 -11.28
N ASP A 49 12.13 14.42 -10.40
CA ASP A 49 12.26 13.16 -9.64
C ASP A 49 11.17 13.00 -8.56
N GLY A 50 10.48 14.10 -8.24
CA GLY A 50 9.29 14.13 -7.39
C GLY A 50 8.03 13.64 -8.10
N PHE A 51 8.07 13.43 -9.43
CA PHE A 51 6.91 12.99 -10.21
C PHE A 51 6.43 11.61 -9.77
N ARG A 52 5.10 11.44 -9.70
CA ARG A 52 4.41 10.19 -9.42
C ARG A 52 3.28 10.00 -10.43
N PHE A 53 2.98 8.76 -10.81
CA PHE A 53 1.77 8.48 -11.61
C PHE A 53 0.48 8.79 -10.86
N SER A 54 0.53 8.76 -9.53
CA SER A 54 -0.58 9.14 -8.66
C SER A 54 -0.03 9.80 -7.40
N ASP A 55 -0.69 10.88 -6.98
CA ASP A 55 -0.46 11.59 -5.71
C ASP A 55 -1.08 10.89 -4.50
N ASN A 56 -1.80 9.78 -4.72
CA ASN A 56 -2.39 8.95 -3.69
C ASN A 56 -1.40 7.86 -3.24
N PRO A 57 -0.84 7.93 -2.01
CA PRO A 57 0.17 6.99 -1.56
C PRO A 57 -0.41 5.69 -0.99
N PHE A 58 -1.75 5.54 -0.95
CA PHE A 58 -2.43 4.50 -0.19
C PHE A 58 -2.79 3.27 -1.03
N PHE A 59 -2.43 2.11 -0.49
CA PHE A 59 -2.74 0.81 -1.07
C PHE A 59 -3.33 -0.12 -0.02
N LEU A 60 -4.22 -1.00 -0.44
CA LEU A 60 -4.71 -2.15 0.33
C LEU A 60 -4.01 -3.40 -0.19
N LYS A 61 -3.39 -4.18 0.69
CA LYS A 61 -2.87 -5.51 0.35
C LYS A 61 -3.78 -6.58 0.93
N PHE A 62 -4.35 -7.39 0.06
CA PHE A 62 -5.13 -8.56 0.44
C PHE A 62 -4.32 -9.83 0.17
N CYS A 63 -4.09 -10.62 1.21
CA CYS A 63 -3.33 -11.86 1.13
C CYS A 63 -4.05 -13.00 1.86
N PRO A 64 -3.97 -14.26 1.38
CA PRO A 64 -4.46 -15.40 2.15
C PRO A 64 -3.80 -15.42 3.51
N ARG A 65 -4.56 -15.74 4.57
CA ARG A 65 -3.97 -16.03 5.87
C ARG A 65 -3.07 -17.26 5.71
N VAL A 66 -1.78 -17.04 5.91
CA VAL A 66 -0.76 -18.09 5.87
C VAL A 66 -0.21 -18.31 7.27
N VAL A 67 0.10 -19.57 7.57
CA VAL A 67 0.92 -19.91 8.73
C VAL A 67 2.33 -19.41 8.43
N PHE A 68 2.91 -18.64 9.36
CA PHE A 68 4.26 -18.12 9.22
C PHE A 68 5.23 -19.27 8.96
N ASN A 69 5.89 -19.25 7.80
CA ASN A 69 6.96 -20.18 7.46
C ASN A 69 8.28 -19.39 7.44
N PRO A 70 9.19 -19.59 8.41
CA PRO A 70 10.44 -18.84 8.51
C PRO A 70 11.38 -19.04 7.31
N ASP A 71 11.21 -20.13 6.55
CA ASP A 71 12.03 -20.41 5.37
C ASP A 71 11.53 -19.73 4.09
N ASP A 72 10.30 -19.19 4.09
CA ASP A 72 9.74 -18.46 2.96
C ASP A 72 10.18 -16.98 3.01
N LYS A 73 11.23 -16.66 2.24
CA LYS A 73 11.76 -15.29 2.10
C LYS A 73 10.94 -14.42 1.13
N GLY A 74 9.86 -14.95 0.55
CA GLY A 74 9.03 -14.25 -0.42
C GLY A 74 8.07 -13.24 0.22
N LEU A 75 7.65 -12.25 -0.57
CA LEU A 75 6.48 -11.44 -0.24
C LEU A 75 5.26 -12.35 -0.16
N PHE A 76 4.44 -12.20 0.90
CA PHE A 76 3.14 -12.88 0.99
C PHE A 76 2.37 -12.73 -0.32
N LYS A 77 1.98 -13.86 -0.91
CA LYS A 77 1.16 -13.91 -2.12
C LYS A 77 -0.13 -13.15 -1.86
N GLY A 78 -0.57 -12.37 -2.85
CA GLY A 78 -1.74 -11.54 -2.70
C GLY A 78 -1.87 -10.53 -3.82
N ILE A 79 -2.75 -9.58 -3.59
CA ILE A 79 -3.06 -8.51 -4.52
C ILE A 79 -2.97 -7.16 -3.81
N TYR A 80 -2.59 -6.15 -4.58
CA TYR A 80 -2.60 -4.76 -4.16
C TYR A 80 -3.67 -4.00 -4.92
N LEU A 81 -4.43 -3.17 -4.21
CA LEU A 81 -5.39 -2.23 -4.78
C LEU A 81 -5.00 -0.81 -4.35
N PRO A 82 -4.77 0.11 -5.29
CA PRO A 82 -4.80 1.53 -4.97
C PRO A 82 -6.13 1.88 -4.30
N LEU A 83 -6.12 2.77 -3.30
CA LEU A 83 -7.34 3.14 -2.57
C LEU A 83 -8.46 3.60 -3.52
N ASP A 84 -8.14 4.41 -4.53
CA ASP A 84 -9.12 4.89 -5.51
C ASP A 84 -9.72 3.76 -6.35
N LEU A 85 -8.94 2.72 -6.67
CA LEU A 85 -9.44 1.56 -7.41
C LEU A 85 -10.42 0.76 -6.54
N TRP A 86 -10.07 0.53 -5.27
CA TRP A 86 -10.95 -0.14 -4.32
C TRP A 86 -12.28 0.62 -4.17
N LYS A 87 -12.25 1.94 -3.99
CA LYS A 87 -13.46 2.77 -3.87
C LYS A 87 -14.36 2.67 -5.10
N ARG A 88 -13.78 2.73 -6.29
CA ARG A 88 -14.53 2.61 -7.55
C ARG A 88 -15.17 1.23 -7.70
N ALA A 89 -14.43 0.17 -7.36
CA ALA A 89 -14.97 -1.19 -7.39
C ALA A 89 -16.10 -1.38 -6.37
N ASP A 90 -15.96 -0.84 -5.16
CA ASP A 90 -17.01 -0.91 -4.13
C ASP A 90 -18.28 -0.15 -4.53
N ALA A 91 -18.11 1.07 -5.06
CA ALA A 91 -19.21 1.90 -5.56
C ALA A 91 -19.92 1.28 -6.77
N ALA A 92 -19.20 0.54 -7.62
CA ALA A 92 -19.76 -0.24 -8.72
C ALA A 92 -20.44 -1.56 -8.25
N GLY A 93 -20.44 -1.84 -6.94
CA GLY A 93 -21.10 -3.01 -6.36
C GLY A 93 -20.34 -4.33 -6.54
N TRP A 94 -19.07 -4.30 -6.97
CA TRP A 94 -18.29 -5.52 -7.24
C TRP A 94 -18.09 -6.39 -6.01
N PHE A 95 -18.13 -5.77 -4.82
CA PHE A 95 -17.95 -6.45 -3.54
C PHE A 95 -19.26 -6.84 -2.85
N THR A 96 -20.41 -6.72 -3.52
CA THR A 96 -21.69 -7.15 -2.95
C THR A 96 -21.88 -8.65 -3.18
N GLY A 97 -21.82 -9.43 -2.10
CA GLY A 97 -22.00 -10.88 -2.14
C GLY A 97 -23.45 -11.29 -2.36
N LYS A 98 -23.68 -12.57 -2.68
CA LYS A 98 -24.99 -13.16 -2.99
C LYS A 98 -26.07 -12.93 -1.91
N ARG A 99 -25.66 -12.72 -0.65
CA ARG A 99 -26.55 -12.48 0.51
C ARG A 99 -26.58 -11.00 0.94
N GLY A 100 -26.12 -10.07 0.10
CA GLY A 100 -26.09 -8.63 0.38
C GLY A 100 -24.94 -8.15 1.27
N GLY A 101 -24.16 -9.05 1.88
CA GLY A 101 -22.96 -8.69 2.65
C GLY A 101 -21.76 -8.34 1.76
N LYS A 102 -20.77 -7.62 2.30
CA LYS A 102 -19.56 -7.27 1.55
C LYS A 102 -18.55 -8.43 1.54
N VAL A 103 -18.01 -8.71 0.35
CA VAL A 103 -17.02 -9.77 0.12
C VAL A 103 -16.10 -9.40 -1.03
N LEU A 104 -14.79 -9.56 -0.81
CA LEU A 104 -13.75 -9.46 -1.82
C LEU A 104 -13.09 -10.81 -1.98
N THR A 105 -12.95 -11.27 -3.22
CA THR A 105 -12.26 -12.50 -3.59
C THR A 105 -11.28 -12.20 -4.73
N PHE A 106 -10.40 -13.16 -5.05
CA PHE A 106 -9.50 -12.97 -6.19
C PHE A 106 -10.23 -12.96 -7.54
N ASP A 107 -11.46 -13.47 -7.59
CA ASP A 107 -12.25 -13.56 -8.82
C ASP A 107 -13.09 -12.30 -9.06
N ASN A 108 -13.66 -11.71 -8.00
CA ASN A 108 -14.54 -10.54 -8.15
C ASN A 108 -13.82 -9.18 -8.22
N VAL A 109 -12.55 -9.11 -7.81
CA VAL A 109 -11.82 -7.84 -7.69
C VAL A 109 -11.54 -7.16 -9.04
N GLY A 110 -11.59 -7.92 -10.14
CA GLY A 110 -11.26 -7.42 -11.47
C GLY A 110 -9.80 -6.97 -11.58
N ARG A 111 -9.58 -5.71 -11.98
CA ARG A 111 -8.23 -5.11 -12.10
C ARG A 111 -7.53 -5.10 -10.74
N ARG A 112 -6.26 -5.48 -10.72
CA ARG A 112 -5.43 -5.56 -9.52
C ARG A 112 -3.96 -5.44 -9.87
N ILE A 113 -3.13 -5.13 -8.87
CA ILE A 113 -1.68 -5.11 -8.98
C ILE A 113 -1.13 -6.35 -8.27
N ASN A 114 -0.27 -7.11 -8.93
CA ASN A 114 0.43 -8.24 -8.30
C ASN A 114 1.70 -7.80 -7.57
N ASN A 115 2.35 -8.71 -6.82
CA ASN A 115 3.53 -8.39 -6.03
C ASN A 115 4.68 -7.80 -6.88
N SER A 116 4.96 -8.36 -8.05
CA SER A 116 6.08 -7.93 -8.91
C SER A 116 5.82 -6.55 -9.51
N GLU A 117 4.60 -6.29 -9.99
CA GLU A 117 4.18 -4.98 -10.48
C GLU A 117 4.28 -3.92 -9.39
N PHE A 118 3.79 -4.24 -8.20
CA PHE A 118 3.86 -3.35 -7.05
C PHE A 118 5.31 -3.03 -6.66
N VAL A 119 6.17 -4.04 -6.57
CA VAL A 119 7.60 -3.83 -6.29
C VAL A 119 8.24 -2.94 -7.36
N GLY A 120 7.94 -3.15 -8.64
CA GLY A 120 8.45 -2.30 -9.72
C GLY A 120 8.01 -0.84 -9.58
N LEU A 121 6.74 -0.60 -9.27
CA LEU A 121 6.20 0.75 -9.06
C LEU A 121 6.89 1.47 -7.88
N VAL A 122 7.11 0.74 -6.78
CA VAL A 122 7.75 1.30 -5.57
C VAL A 122 9.24 1.52 -5.77
N ALA A 123 9.94 0.53 -6.34
CA ALA A 123 11.38 0.62 -6.58
C ALA A 123 11.74 1.74 -7.56
N GLY A 124 10.88 1.98 -8.55
CA GLY A 124 11.02 3.10 -9.49
C GLY A 124 10.53 4.45 -8.94
N SER A 125 10.08 4.54 -7.69
CA SER A 125 9.47 5.73 -7.10
C SER A 125 8.30 6.31 -7.91
N TRP A 126 7.57 5.47 -8.65
CA TRP A 126 6.43 5.90 -9.47
C TRP A 126 5.15 6.11 -8.65
N VAL A 127 5.09 5.49 -7.46
CA VAL A 127 3.97 5.58 -6.52
C VAL A 127 4.48 5.85 -5.10
N GLY A 128 3.63 6.44 -4.27
CA GLY A 128 3.95 6.80 -2.90
C GLY A 128 3.83 8.30 -2.68
N THR A 129 4.49 8.79 -1.65
CA THR A 129 4.45 10.21 -1.31
C THR A 129 5.42 10.99 -2.19
N THR A 130 5.08 12.24 -2.48
CA THR A 130 6.04 13.21 -3.05
C THR A 130 7.04 13.67 -1.98
N ILE A 131 8.02 14.49 -2.38
CA ILE A 131 9.00 15.07 -1.46
C ILE A 131 8.30 15.92 -0.40
N GLU A 132 7.37 16.77 -0.82
CA GLU A 132 6.63 17.69 0.03
C GLU A 132 5.70 16.94 0.99
N GLN A 133 5.00 15.93 0.49
CA GLN A 133 4.15 15.05 1.32
C GLN A 133 4.97 14.29 2.36
N SER A 134 6.19 13.87 2.01
CA SER A 134 7.05 13.12 2.92
C SER A 134 7.55 13.97 4.10
N ALA A 135 7.79 15.27 3.89
CA ALA A 135 8.17 16.19 4.96
C ALA A 135 7.07 16.28 6.04
N VAL A 136 5.81 16.40 5.62
CA VAL A 136 4.65 16.46 6.54
C VAL A 136 4.41 15.13 7.26
N LEU A 137 4.63 14.00 6.59
CA LEU A 137 4.51 12.68 7.22
C LEU A 137 5.48 12.50 8.39
N GLY A 138 6.67 13.10 8.32
CA GLY A 138 7.66 13.03 9.39
C GLY A 138 7.14 13.58 10.73
N GLU A 139 6.36 14.66 10.68
CA GLU A 139 5.72 15.22 11.88
C GLU A 139 4.62 14.31 12.43
N LEU A 140 3.84 13.69 11.54
CA LEU A 140 2.79 12.76 11.95
C LEU A 140 3.38 11.52 12.64
N VAL A 141 4.45 10.94 12.09
CA VAL A 141 5.15 9.81 12.71
C VAL A 141 5.63 10.17 14.11
N ARG A 142 6.17 11.38 14.30
CA ARG A 142 6.59 11.88 15.62
C ARG A 142 5.42 11.95 16.61
N LYS A 143 4.29 12.53 16.20
CA LYS A 143 3.07 12.59 17.03
C LYS A 143 2.52 11.21 17.38
N VAL A 144 2.60 10.24 16.46
CA VAL A 144 2.19 8.85 16.72
C VAL A 144 3.06 8.22 17.81
N LEU A 145 4.38 8.43 17.75
CA LEU A 145 5.31 7.94 18.76
C LEU A 145 5.01 8.53 20.15
N GLU A 146 4.60 9.81 20.22
CA GLU A 146 4.21 10.48 21.48
C GLU A 146 2.97 9.84 22.13
N THR A 147 2.09 9.18 21.36
CA THR A 147 0.92 8.46 21.90
C THR A 147 1.23 7.07 22.47
N GLY A 148 2.51 6.69 22.53
CA GLY A 148 2.95 5.38 23.02
C GLY A 148 2.80 4.25 21.99
N LYS A 149 2.50 4.57 20.73
CA LYS A 149 2.46 3.61 19.62
C LYS A 149 3.87 3.39 19.05
N THR A 150 4.15 2.20 18.56
CA THR A 150 5.45 1.85 17.95
C THR A 150 5.43 2.08 16.44
N VAL A 151 6.53 2.62 15.91
CA VAL A 151 6.78 2.73 14.46
C VAL A 151 8.11 2.05 14.15
N THR A 152 8.11 1.16 13.15
CA THR A 152 9.33 0.54 12.62
C THR A 152 9.71 1.22 11.31
N ILE A 153 10.94 1.73 11.22
CA ILE A 153 11.45 2.42 10.03
C ILE A 153 12.63 1.63 9.50
N ALA A 154 12.60 1.29 8.21
CA ALA A 154 13.75 0.76 7.49
C ALA A 154 14.41 1.91 6.70
N ILE A 155 15.69 2.14 6.95
CA ILE A 155 16.47 3.19 6.27
C ILE A 155 17.47 2.49 5.35
N LYS A 156 17.38 2.78 4.05
CA LYS A 156 18.42 2.38 3.09
C LYS A 156 19.50 3.46 3.10
N HIS A 157 20.66 3.15 3.67
CA HIS A 157 21.83 4.00 3.52
C HIS A 157 22.35 3.87 2.08
N ALA A 158 22.79 4.98 1.48
CA ALA A 158 23.61 4.89 0.28
C ALA A 158 24.87 4.11 0.67
N SER A 159 25.17 3.04 -0.04
CA SER A 159 26.47 2.39 0.09
C SER A 159 27.52 3.32 -0.52
N ASP A 160 28.56 3.64 0.23
CA ASP A 160 29.78 4.30 -0.26
C ASP A 160 30.54 3.38 -1.22
N THR A 161 29.97 3.11 -2.38
CA THR A 161 30.66 2.46 -3.50
C THR A 161 30.46 3.31 -4.73
N ALA A 162 31.13 4.46 -4.71
CA ALA A 162 31.55 5.14 -5.93
C ALA A 162 32.76 4.40 -6.50
N ASP A 163 32.64 4.00 -7.76
CA ASP A 163 33.71 3.96 -8.76
C ASP A 163 34.93 3.04 -8.51
N ASP A 164 34.91 1.82 -9.08
CA ASP A 164 36.15 1.07 -9.34
C ASP A 164 36.11 0.26 -10.66
N SER A 165 35.36 0.74 -11.67
CA SER A 165 35.33 0.11 -13.01
C SER A 165 35.92 0.98 -14.12
N LYS A 166 36.81 1.92 -13.78
CA LYS A 166 37.67 2.62 -14.74
C LYS A 166 39.15 2.44 -14.40
N ARG A 167 39.65 1.21 -14.51
CA ARG A 167 41.07 0.92 -14.77
C ARG A 167 41.22 -0.54 -15.16
N SER A 168 41.25 -0.81 -16.47
CA SER A 168 42.01 -1.88 -17.15
C SER A 168 41.46 -2.09 -18.57
N ALA A 169 41.99 -1.32 -19.52
CA ALA A 169 42.21 -1.71 -20.92
C ALA A 169 42.78 -0.50 -21.67
N GLU A 170 44.08 -0.28 -21.49
CA GLU A 170 44.96 0.11 -22.61
C GLU A 170 45.28 -1.15 -23.41
#